data_AF-A0A9Q0ZVB7-F1
#
_entry.id   AF-A0A9Q0ZVB7-F1
#
_cell.length_a   1.000
_cell.length_b   1.000
_cell.length_c   1.000
_cell.angle_alpha   90.00
_cell.angle_beta   90.00
_cell.angle_gamma   90.00
#
_symmetry.space_group_name_H-M   'P 1'
#
loop_
_entity.id
_entity.type
_entity.pdbx_description
1 polymer ?
#
loop_
_entity_poly.entity_id
_entity_poly.type
_entity_poly.pdbx_seq_one_letter_code
_entity_poly.pdbx_strand_id
1 'polypeptide(L)'
;MLKLVQYDKEAIHFIESIRDDKRKELEKEALQVLYPDYATMLRHLRSSALKYVETRFTEEVMKRKTKAAFEASIDSIIKDTKDKFEKESRDVSISKEWDASATRENLSSEIEKRKYEAEAKFKKFSKKTKLLKGLKQGIGKAGAVVAQAATEAAVGAAVAAGASEILDNSDSTANDLAGETFDNSPN
;
A
#
# COMPACT_ATOMS: atom_id res chain seq x y z
N MET A 1 -16.93 -16.95 26.24
CA MET A 1 -18.19 -17.69 25.96
C MET A 1 -18.44 -18.88 26.90
N LEU A 2 -17.42 -19.62 27.37
CA LEU A 2 -17.64 -20.78 28.25
C LEU A 2 -18.32 -20.44 29.59
N LYS A 3 -18.10 -19.24 30.14
CA LYS A 3 -18.64 -18.81 31.45
C LYS A 3 -20.18 -18.70 31.46
N LEU A 4 -20.81 -18.19 30.39
CA LEU A 4 -22.27 -18.05 30.29
C LEU A 4 -22.96 -19.40 30.05
N VAL A 5 -22.40 -20.24 29.18
CA VAL A 5 -22.95 -21.58 28.90
C VAL A 5 -22.88 -22.47 30.14
N GLN A 6 -21.80 -22.37 30.92
CA GLN A 6 -21.68 -23.10 32.18
C GLN A 6 -22.69 -22.58 33.22
N TYR A 7 -22.84 -21.26 33.33
CA TYR A 7 -23.85 -20.66 34.19
C TYR A 7 -25.27 -21.11 33.85
N ASP A 8 -25.66 -21.10 32.58
CA ASP A 8 -27.00 -21.50 32.14
C ASP A 8 -27.32 -22.96 32.50
N LYS A 9 -26.31 -23.84 32.58
CA LYS A 9 -26.47 -25.24 33.02
C LYS A 9 -26.62 -25.38 34.53
N GLU A 10 -25.81 -24.64 35.29
CA GLU A 10 -25.79 -24.73 36.76
C GLU A 10 -26.97 -24.00 37.40
N ALA A 11 -27.48 -22.96 36.75
CA ALA A 11 -28.50 -22.09 37.32
C ALA A 11 -29.96 -22.56 37.08
N ILE A 12 -30.16 -23.75 36.52
CA ILE A 12 -31.49 -24.31 36.20
C ILE A 12 -32.42 -24.44 37.42
N HIS A 13 -31.86 -24.58 38.61
CA HIS A 13 -32.62 -24.76 39.86
C HIS A 13 -33.02 -23.45 40.56
N PHE A 14 -32.56 -22.30 40.07
CA PHE A 14 -32.90 -21.00 40.66
C PHE A 14 -34.18 -20.41 40.08
N ILE A 15 -34.77 -19.47 40.83
CA ILE A 15 -35.87 -18.64 40.36
C ILE A 15 -35.42 -17.88 39.10
N GLU A 16 -36.26 -17.93 38.07
CA GLU A 16 -35.99 -17.35 36.75
C GLU A 16 -35.56 -15.89 36.81
N SER A 17 -36.25 -15.04 37.58
CA SER A 17 -35.88 -13.63 37.70
C SER A 17 -34.47 -13.43 38.25
N ILE A 18 -34.07 -14.20 39.27
CA ILE A 18 -32.71 -14.13 39.86
C ILE A 18 -31.67 -14.62 38.86
N ARG A 19 -31.97 -15.70 38.14
CA ARG A 19 -31.09 -16.25 37.11
C ARG A 19 -30.88 -15.25 35.98
N ASP A 20 -31.95 -14.66 35.47
CA ASP A 20 -31.90 -13.74 34.34
C ASP A 20 -31.17 -12.44 34.70
N ASP A 21 -31.36 -11.92 35.90
CA ASP A 21 -30.63 -10.75 36.39
C ASP A 21 -29.13 -11.04 36.51
N LYS A 22 -28.75 -12.19 37.09
CA LYS A 22 -27.34 -12.57 37.20
C LYS A 22 -26.71 -12.86 35.84
N ARG A 23 -27.47 -13.45 34.91
CA ARG A 23 -27.03 -13.68 33.53
C ARG A 23 -26.70 -12.38 32.81
N LYS A 24 -27.56 -11.36 32.92
CA LYS A 24 -27.32 -10.02 32.37
C LYS A 24 -26.08 -9.36 32.97
N GLU A 25 -25.86 -9.54 34.27
CA GLU A 25 -24.65 -9.05 34.94
C GLU A 25 -23.38 -9.69 34.35
N LEU A 26 -23.37 -11.01 34.19
CA LEU A 26 -22.24 -11.75 33.61
C LEU A 26 -22.01 -11.40 32.13
N GLU A 27 -23.07 -11.15 31.37
CA GLU A 27 -22.97 -10.68 29.99
C GLU A 27 -22.33 -9.29 29.92
N LYS A 28 -22.74 -8.37 30.79
CA LYS A 28 -22.14 -7.04 30.91
C LYS A 28 -20.66 -7.11 31.29
N GLU A 29 -20.29 -7.97 32.25
CA GLU A 29 -18.89 -8.21 32.64
C GLU A 29 -18.07 -8.73 31.45
N ALA A 30 -18.60 -9.70 30.71
CA ALA A 30 -17.94 -10.26 29.53
C ALA A 30 -17.73 -9.19 28.44
N LEU A 31 -18.73 -8.34 28.18
CA LEU A 31 -18.61 -7.23 27.24
C LEU A 31 -17.55 -6.22 27.68
N GLN A 32 -17.48 -5.86 28.97
CA GLN A 32 -16.43 -4.97 29.48
C GLN A 32 -15.02 -5.51 29.24
N VAL A 33 -14.83 -6.83 29.38
CA VAL A 33 -13.53 -7.48 29.11
C VAL A 33 -13.19 -7.50 27.62
N LEU A 34 -14.19 -7.68 26.75
CA LEU A 34 -13.99 -7.78 25.30
C LEU A 34 -13.87 -6.41 24.59
N TYR A 35 -14.36 -5.34 25.21
CA TYR A 35 -14.35 -4.01 24.60
C TYR A 35 -12.95 -3.49 24.20
N PRO A 36 -11.88 -3.65 25.02
CA PRO A 36 -10.53 -3.27 24.63
C PRO A 36 -10.01 -3.98 23.36
N ASP A 37 -10.36 -5.25 23.19
CA ASP A 37 -9.99 -6.03 22.00
C ASP A 37 -10.73 -5.51 20.76
N TYR A 38 -12.03 -5.22 20.89
CA TYR A 38 -12.81 -4.56 19.85
C TYR A 38 -12.20 -3.21 19.44
N ALA A 39 -11.85 -2.36 20.41
CA ALA A 39 -11.23 -1.07 20.14
C ALA A 39 -9.86 -1.22 19.44
N THR A 40 -9.08 -2.23 19.82
CA THR A 40 -7.80 -2.56 19.17
C THR A 40 -8.00 -3.00 17.72
N MET A 41 -9.00 -3.84 17.47
CA MET A 41 -9.37 -4.27 16.11
C MET A 41 -9.76 -3.08 15.24
N LEU A 42 -10.61 -2.17 15.72
CA LEU A 42 -10.98 -0.96 14.98
C LEU A 42 -9.76 -0.09 14.63
N ARG A 43 -8.83 0.08 15.58
CA ARG A 43 -7.58 0.80 15.35
C ARG A 43 -6.73 0.15 14.26
N HIS A 44 -6.65 -1.18 14.25
CA HIS A 44 -5.93 -1.93 13.21
C HIS A 44 -6.60 -1.79 11.84
N LEU A 45 -7.92 -1.93 11.76
CA LEU A 45 -8.70 -1.74 10.53
C LEU A 45 -8.48 -0.33 9.95
N ARG A 46 -8.59 0.71 10.79
CA ARG A 46 -8.32 2.09 10.39
C ARG A 46 -6.90 2.27 9.85
N SER A 47 -5.90 1.78 10.57
CA SER A 47 -4.49 1.91 10.17
C SER A 47 -4.22 1.20 8.84
N SER A 48 -4.81 0.03 8.64
CA SER A 48 -4.70 -0.75 7.39
C SER A 48 -5.37 -0.03 6.22
N ALA A 49 -6.56 0.53 6.42
CA ALA A 49 -7.28 1.31 5.42
C ALA A 49 -6.49 2.55 4.98
N LEU A 50 -5.91 3.29 5.92
CA LEU A 50 -5.10 4.47 5.63
C LEU A 50 -3.81 4.15 4.87
N LYS A 51 -3.14 3.06 5.24
CA LYS A 51 -1.95 2.57 4.53
C LYS A 51 -2.28 2.17 3.09
N TYR A 52 -3.42 1.51 2.88
CA TYR A 52 -3.92 1.16 1.56
C TYR A 52 -4.16 2.42 0.71
N VAL A 53 -4.89 3.39 1.25
CA VAL A 53 -5.17 4.67 0.57
C VAL A 53 -3.88 5.39 0.19
N GLU A 54 -2.93 5.53 1.12
CA GLU A 54 -1.67 6.20 0.87
C GLU A 54 -0.85 5.56 -0.26
N THR A 55 -0.78 4.22 -0.25
CA THR A 55 -0.07 3.45 -1.29
C THR A 55 -0.73 3.67 -2.65
N ARG A 56 -2.06 3.52 -2.72
CA ARG A 56 -2.80 3.62 -3.97
C ARG A 56 -2.83 5.05 -4.51
N PHE A 57 -2.97 6.06 -3.67
CA PHE A 57 -2.90 7.46 -4.09
C PHE A 57 -1.53 7.78 -4.68
N THR A 58 -0.45 7.29 -4.06
CA THR A 58 0.92 7.48 -4.57
C THR A 58 1.09 6.86 -5.95
N GLU A 59 0.56 5.65 -6.17
CA GLU A 59 0.56 5.01 -7.48
C GLU A 59 -0.22 5.82 -8.53
N GLU A 60 -1.42 6.29 -8.19
CA GLU A 60 -2.29 7.01 -9.12
C GLU A 60 -1.71 8.37 -9.51
N VAL A 61 -1.03 9.06 -8.58
CA VAL A 61 -0.28 10.30 -8.86
C VAL A 61 0.77 10.10 -9.96
N MET A 62 1.41 8.93 -9.99
CA MET A 62 2.48 8.63 -10.95
C MET A 62 1.96 8.05 -12.28
N LYS A 63 0.89 7.25 -12.23
CA LYS A 63 0.37 6.51 -13.40
C LYS A 63 -0.51 7.36 -14.31
N ARG A 64 -1.29 8.30 -13.75
CA ARG A 64 -2.32 9.04 -14.51
C ARG A 64 -1.73 10.24 -15.25
N LYS A 65 -2.23 10.47 -16.46
CA LYS A 65 -1.78 11.56 -17.34
C LYS A 65 -2.76 12.74 -17.37
N THR A 66 -4.03 12.50 -17.10
CA THR A 66 -5.09 13.49 -17.12
C THR A 66 -5.70 13.65 -15.73
N LYS A 67 -6.18 14.86 -15.43
CA LYS A 67 -6.81 15.19 -14.15
C LYS A 67 -8.08 14.36 -13.92
N ALA A 68 -8.94 14.26 -14.93
CA ALA A 68 -10.20 13.51 -14.84
C ALA A 68 -9.99 12.02 -14.52
N ALA A 69 -9.00 11.37 -15.15
CA ALA A 69 -8.71 9.96 -14.87
C ALA A 69 -8.12 9.74 -13.47
N PHE A 70 -7.36 10.72 -12.98
CA PHE A 70 -6.86 10.73 -11.60
C PHE A 70 -8.00 10.87 -10.60
N GLU A 71 -8.88 11.87 -10.75
CA GLU A 71 -10.03 12.10 -9.86
C GLU A 71 -10.94 10.87 -9.80
N ALA A 72 -11.30 10.28 -10.95
CA ALA A 72 -12.12 9.08 -10.99
C ALA A 72 -11.47 7.87 -10.27
N SER A 73 -10.14 7.72 -10.38
CA SER A 73 -9.43 6.64 -9.70
C SER A 73 -9.37 6.86 -8.19
N ILE A 74 -9.13 8.09 -7.75
CA ILE A 74 -9.14 8.47 -6.33
C ILE A 74 -10.51 8.21 -5.72
N ASP A 75 -11.57 8.65 -6.36
CA ASP A 75 -12.94 8.47 -5.84
C ASP A 75 -13.29 6.97 -5.75
N SER A 76 -12.87 6.15 -6.71
CA SER A 76 -13.02 4.68 -6.64
C SER A 76 -12.25 4.09 -5.45
N ILE A 77 -10.99 4.48 -5.24
CA ILE A 77 -10.18 3.99 -4.11
C ILE A 77 -10.83 4.37 -2.78
N ILE A 78 -11.34 5.60 -2.66
CA ILE A 78 -12.02 6.07 -1.45
C ILE A 78 -13.26 5.23 -1.18
N LYS A 79 -14.09 5.01 -2.21
CA LYS A 79 -15.28 4.19 -2.09
C LYS A 79 -14.93 2.77 -1.65
N ASP A 80 -14.00 2.11 -2.34
CA ASP A 80 -13.59 0.74 -2.02
C ASP A 80 -13.05 0.63 -0.59
N THR A 81 -12.31 1.65 -0.14
CA THR A 81 -11.77 1.69 1.23
C THR A 81 -12.88 1.82 2.26
N LYS A 82 -13.86 2.71 2.03
CA LYS A 82 -15.00 2.90 2.93
C LYS A 82 -15.85 1.63 2.98
N ASP A 83 -16.18 1.04 1.82
CA ASP A 83 -16.98 -0.17 1.74
C ASP A 83 -16.30 -1.36 2.46
N LYS A 84 -14.98 -1.51 2.27
CA LYS A 84 -14.20 -2.53 2.97
C LYS A 84 -14.18 -2.31 4.48
N PHE A 85 -13.96 -1.07 4.93
CA PHE A 85 -13.98 -0.74 6.35
C PHE A 85 -15.36 -0.99 6.99
N GLU A 86 -16.46 -0.65 6.32
CA GLU A 86 -17.81 -0.94 6.82
C GLU A 86 -18.09 -2.44 6.92
N LYS A 87 -17.60 -3.22 5.96
CA LYS A 87 -17.70 -4.68 6.06
C LYS A 87 -16.90 -5.21 7.25
N GLU A 88 -15.62 -4.89 7.33
CA GLU A 88 -14.72 -5.41 8.37
C GLU A 88 -15.11 -4.94 9.77
N SER A 89 -15.62 -3.70 9.91
CA SER A 89 -16.12 -3.20 11.19
C SER A 89 -17.41 -3.89 11.66
N ARG A 90 -18.30 -4.29 10.73
CA ARG A 90 -19.46 -5.14 11.07
C ARG A 90 -19.04 -6.54 11.47
N ASP A 91 -18.05 -7.12 10.79
CA ASP A 91 -17.58 -8.48 11.08
C ASP A 91 -16.95 -8.62 12.47
N VAL A 92 -16.40 -7.53 13.03
CA VAL A 92 -15.81 -7.51 14.38
C VAL A 92 -16.75 -7.00 15.47
N SER A 93 -17.96 -6.53 15.13
CA SER A 93 -18.92 -6.04 16.11
C SER A 93 -19.59 -7.22 16.82
N ILE A 94 -19.37 -7.30 18.14
CA ILE A 94 -19.91 -8.36 19.01
C ILE A 94 -21.25 -7.93 19.63
N SER A 95 -21.41 -6.64 19.89
CA SER A 95 -22.58 -6.04 20.56
C SER A 95 -23.16 -4.94 19.68
N LYS A 96 -24.50 -4.81 19.66
CA LYS A 96 -25.20 -3.78 18.86
C LYS A 96 -24.93 -2.37 19.36
N GLU A 97 -24.55 -2.24 20.63
CA GLU A 97 -24.18 -1.01 21.30
C GLU A 97 -22.77 -0.55 20.92
N TRP A 98 -21.94 -1.46 20.38
CA TRP A 98 -20.59 -1.14 19.92
C TRP A 98 -20.62 -0.73 18.46
N ASP A 99 -20.51 0.58 18.23
CA ASP A 99 -20.38 1.12 16.88
C ASP A 99 -18.94 1.56 16.58
N ALA A 100 -18.65 1.69 15.29
CA ALA A 100 -17.37 2.20 14.78
C ALA A 100 -17.49 3.68 14.37
N SER A 101 -18.53 4.40 14.81
CA SER A 101 -18.91 5.71 14.25
C SER A 101 -17.80 6.74 14.39
N ALA A 102 -17.18 6.85 15.56
CA ALA A 102 -16.04 7.75 15.77
C ALA A 102 -14.82 7.35 14.91
N THR A 103 -14.54 6.05 14.79
CA THR A 103 -13.42 5.56 13.96
C THR A 103 -13.68 5.82 12.47
N ARG A 104 -14.93 5.68 12.02
CA ARG A 104 -15.40 5.94 10.65
C ARG A 104 -15.29 7.41 10.28
N GLU A 105 -15.71 8.30 11.17
CA GLU A 105 -15.60 9.75 10.97
C GLU A 105 -14.14 10.19 10.90
N ASN A 106 -13.31 9.65 11.80
CA ASN A 106 -11.88 9.91 11.81
C ASN A 106 -11.20 9.40 10.52
N LEU A 107 -11.52 8.17 10.09
CA LEU A 107 -11.03 7.59 8.83
C LEU A 107 -11.42 8.47 7.63
N SER A 108 -12.68 8.90 7.56
CA SER A 108 -13.17 9.75 6.48
C SER A 108 -12.43 11.08 6.42
N SER A 109 -12.26 11.73 7.57
CA SER A 109 -11.53 13.01 7.67
C SER A 109 -10.07 12.88 7.23
N GLU A 110 -9.40 11.79 7.64
CA GLU A 110 -8.02 11.52 7.24
C GLU A 110 -7.86 11.17 5.76
N ILE A 111 -8.84 10.49 5.16
CA ILE A 111 -8.87 10.20 3.72
C ILE A 111 -9.01 11.50 2.92
N GLU A 112 -9.91 12.41 3.32
CA GLU A 112 -10.08 13.70 2.64
C GLU A 112 -8.80 14.54 2.70
N LYS A 113 -8.11 14.54 3.85
CA LYS A 113 -6.79 15.17 3.97
C LYS A 113 -5.79 14.57 2.97
N ARG A 114 -5.69 13.24 2.90
CA ARG A 114 -4.80 12.54 1.95
C ARG A 114 -5.19 12.80 0.49
N LYS A 115 -6.48 12.96 0.19
CA LYS A 115 -6.98 13.31 -1.15
C LYS A 115 -6.46 14.67 -1.57
N TYR A 116 -6.60 15.68 -0.71
CA TYR A 116 -6.08 17.02 -0.97
C TYR A 116 -4.56 17.02 -1.21
N GLU A 117 -3.81 16.26 -0.41
CA GLU A 117 -2.37 16.11 -0.60
C GLU A 117 -2.01 15.41 -1.93
N ALA A 118 -2.75 14.37 -2.31
CA ALA A 118 -2.56 13.66 -3.57
C ALA A 118 -2.86 14.55 -4.79
N GLU A 119 -3.92 15.35 -4.75
CA GLU A 119 -4.26 16.33 -5.78
C GLU A 119 -3.15 17.39 -5.95
N ALA A 120 -2.62 17.90 -4.84
CA ALA A 120 -1.50 18.84 -4.85
C ALA A 120 -0.23 18.22 -5.46
N LYS A 121 0.09 16.96 -5.13
CA LYS A 121 1.20 16.19 -5.71
C LYS A 121 1.00 15.97 -7.20
N PHE A 122 -0.19 15.56 -7.62
CA PHE A 122 -0.53 15.36 -9.03
C PHE A 122 -0.37 16.63 -9.86
N LYS A 123 -0.84 17.78 -9.36
CA LYS A 123 -0.69 19.09 -10.02
C LYS A 123 0.78 19.45 -10.24
N LYS A 124 1.64 19.18 -9.25
CA LYS A 124 3.10 19.41 -9.36
C LYS A 124 3.73 18.48 -10.40
N PHE A 125 3.40 17.19 -10.37
CA PHE A 125 3.90 16.19 -11.31
C PHE A 125 3.49 16.48 -12.76
N SER A 126 2.22 16.83 -12.98
CA SER A 126 1.69 17.20 -14.31
C SER A 126 2.37 18.44 -14.88
N LYS A 127 2.67 19.47 -14.06
CA LYS A 127 3.41 20.65 -14.51
C LYS A 127 4.84 20.29 -14.93
N LYS A 128 5.55 19.50 -14.11
CA LYS A 128 6.94 19.07 -14.40
C LYS A 128 7.02 18.28 -15.71
N THR A 129 6.09 17.37 -15.94
CA THR A 129 6.05 16.55 -17.18
C THR A 129 5.76 17.39 -18.43
N LYS A 130 4.89 18.41 -18.35
CA LYS A 130 4.65 19.36 -19.45
C LYS A 130 5.89 20.18 -19.81
N LEU A 131 6.61 20.69 -18.80
CA LEU A 131 7.86 21.45 -19.02
C LEU A 131 8.94 20.60 -19.70
N LEU A 132 9.13 19.36 -19.25
CA LEU A 132 10.08 18.43 -19.87
C LEU A 132 9.76 18.15 -21.34
N LYS A 133 8.46 18.00 -21.67
CA LYS A 133 8.01 17.83 -23.06
C LYS A 133 8.29 19.07 -23.90
N GLY A 134 8.06 20.27 -23.36
CA GLY A 134 8.37 21.54 -24.02
C GLY A 134 9.86 21.71 -24.32
N LEU A 135 10.74 21.33 -23.39
CA LEU A 135 12.19 21.38 -23.59
C LEU A 135 12.64 20.44 -24.73
N LYS A 136 12.14 19.20 -24.77
CA LYS A 136 12.44 18.27 -25.88
C LYS A 136 11.98 18.80 -27.23
N GLN A 137 10.84 19.51 -27.29
CA GLN A 137 10.31 20.06 -28.53
C GLN A 137 11.04 21.35 -28.96
N GLY A 138 11.52 22.16 -28.02
CA GLY A 138 12.29 23.39 -28.31
C GLY A 138 13.67 23.13 -28.93
N ILE A 139 14.30 22.00 -28.61
CA ILE A 139 15.56 21.58 -29.25
C ILE A 139 15.34 21.17 -30.72
N GLY A 140 14.12 20.77 -31.10
CA GLY A 140 13.80 20.18 -32.40
C GLY A 140 13.45 21.13 -33.56
N LYS A 141 13.55 22.46 -33.40
CA LYS A 141 13.26 23.40 -34.52
C LYS A 141 14.33 24.46 -34.81
N ALA A 142 15.23 24.76 -33.86
CA ALA A 142 16.36 25.65 -34.12
C ALA A 142 17.67 24.91 -34.46
N GLY A 143 17.70 23.57 -34.31
CA GLY A 143 18.90 22.74 -34.52
C GLY A 143 18.87 21.85 -35.77
N ALA A 144 17.92 22.03 -36.69
CA ALA A 144 17.83 21.18 -37.89
C ALA A 144 18.73 21.65 -39.06
N VAL A 145 19.45 22.79 -38.92
CA VAL A 145 20.32 23.31 -40.00
C VAL A 145 21.82 23.07 -39.72
N VAL A 146 22.23 22.57 -38.54
CA VAL A 146 23.67 22.34 -38.25
C VAL A 146 23.98 20.95 -37.68
N ALA A 147 23.16 19.93 -37.97
CA ALA A 147 23.44 18.57 -37.50
C ALA A 147 23.26 17.49 -38.58
N GLN A 148 23.47 17.81 -39.85
CA GLN A 148 23.63 16.83 -40.93
C GLN A 148 25.09 16.72 -41.41
N ALA A 149 26.04 16.94 -40.50
CA ALA A 149 27.47 16.66 -40.72
C ALA A 149 28.12 15.92 -39.53
N ALA A 150 27.36 15.53 -38.50
CA ALA A 150 27.90 14.94 -37.26
C ALA A 150 27.22 13.62 -36.84
N THR A 151 26.57 12.92 -37.77
CA THR A 151 25.93 11.61 -37.50
C THR A 151 26.66 10.42 -38.12
N GLU A 152 27.81 10.61 -38.80
CA GLU A 152 28.66 9.50 -39.27
C GLU A 152 30.07 9.46 -38.65
N ALA A 153 30.44 10.43 -37.81
CA ALA A 153 31.76 10.45 -37.14
C ALA A 153 31.79 9.84 -35.72
N ALA A 154 30.63 9.48 -35.14
CA ALA A 154 30.55 8.97 -33.76
C ALA A 154 30.35 7.44 -33.65
N VAL A 155 30.19 6.72 -34.77
CA VAL A 155 30.20 5.24 -34.80
C VAL A 155 31.59 4.69 -35.18
N GLY A 156 32.47 5.52 -35.75
CA GLY A 156 33.86 5.14 -36.09
C GLY A 156 34.91 5.43 -35.01
N ALA A 157 34.63 6.31 -34.04
CA ALA A 157 35.61 6.76 -33.04
C ALA A 157 35.63 5.93 -31.73
N ALA A 158 34.86 4.84 -31.65
CA ALA A 158 34.90 3.88 -30.54
C ALA A 158 35.70 2.60 -30.87
N VAL A 159 36.24 2.46 -32.09
CA VAL A 159 36.95 1.24 -32.54
C VAL A 159 38.48 1.43 -32.68
N ALA A 160 39.03 2.63 -32.50
CA ALA A 160 40.46 2.91 -32.73
C ALA A 160 41.26 3.46 -31.54
N ALA A 161 40.67 3.63 -30.34
CA ALA A 161 41.34 4.31 -29.21
C ALA A 161 41.38 3.49 -27.90
N GLY A 162 41.30 2.16 -27.97
CA GLY A 162 41.32 1.31 -26.77
C GLY A 162 42.09 0.00 -26.91
N ALA A 163 42.87 -0.16 -27.98
CA ALA A 163 43.80 -1.28 -28.11
C ALA A 163 45.24 -0.74 -28.05
N SER A 164 45.96 -1.19 -27.02
CA SER A 164 47.42 -1.24 -26.91
C SER A 164 48.16 -0.09 -26.20
N GLU A 165 48.11 -0.12 -24.87
CA GLU A 165 49.29 0.11 -24.01
C GLU A 165 49.10 -0.82 -22.77
N ILE A 166 49.41 -2.11 -22.88
CA ILE A 166 50.74 -2.76 -22.72
C ILE A 166 51.31 -2.52 -21.31
N LEU A 167 50.99 -3.43 -20.38
CA LEU A 167 51.90 -4.42 -19.74
C LEU A 167 52.87 -3.80 -18.73
N ASP A 168 52.70 -4.12 -17.43
CA ASP A 168 53.76 -4.86 -16.71
C ASP A 168 53.31 -5.45 -15.35
N ASN A 169 53.74 -6.70 -15.13
CA ASN A 169 53.89 -7.51 -13.90
C ASN A 169 52.65 -7.84 -13.04
N SER A 170 52.10 -9.06 -13.07
CA SER A 170 52.59 -10.34 -12.46
C SER A 170 52.96 -10.18 -10.98
N ASP A 171 52.43 -10.94 -10.03
CA ASP A 171 52.42 -12.40 -10.00
C ASP A 171 51.52 -12.91 -8.84
N SER A 172 51.13 -14.18 -8.97
CA SER A 172 50.78 -15.15 -7.93
C SER A 172 49.44 -15.86 -8.17
N THR A 173 49.57 -16.95 -8.93
CA THR A 173 49.14 -18.34 -8.66
C THR A 173 47.73 -18.62 -8.15
N ALA A 174 47.08 -19.74 -8.45
CA ALA A 174 47.13 -20.82 -9.43
C ALA A 174 46.00 -21.77 -9.00
N ASN A 175 45.41 -22.49 -9.96
CA ASN A 175 44.67 -23.75 -9.75
C ASN A 175 43.33 -23.63 -8.99
N ASP A 176 42.27 -24.38 -9.28
CA ASP A 176 42.09 -25.55 -10.14
C ASP A 176 40.57 -25.87 -10.17
N LEU A 177 40.17 -26.69 -11.14
CA LEU A 177 39.03 -27.63 -11.10
C LEU A 177 37.60 -27.02 -11.12
N ALA A 178 36.89 -27.09 -12.24
CA ALA A 178 36.17 -28.26 -12.78
C ALA A 178 34.89 -28.61 -11.99
N GLY A 179 33.76 -28.19 -12.58
CA GLY A 179 32.50 -28.93 -12.74
C GLY A 179 31.86 -29.70 -11.59
N GLU A 180 30.63 -29.30 -11.24
CA GLU A 180 29.55 -30.22 -10.80
C GLU A 180 28.23 -29.66 -11.36
N THR A 181 27.74 -30.16 -12.49
CA THR A 181 26.68 -31.20 -12.62
C THR A 181 25.49 -31.03 -11.69
N PHE A 182 24.38 -30.61 -12.29
CA PHE A 182 23.02 -30.86 -11.85
C PHE A 182 22.81 -32.36 -11.58
N ASP A 183 22.35 -32.71 -10.38
CA ASP A 183 21.62 -33.96 -10.16
C ASP A 183 20.17 -33.65 -9.77
N ASN A 184 19.30 -34.40 -10.40
CA ASN A 184 17.87 -34.28 -10.46
C ASN A 184 17.35 -35.71 -10.33
N SER A 185 16.89 -36.12 -9.15
CA SER A 185 15.84 -37.13 -9.03
C SER A 185 15.28 -37.31 -7.62
N PRO A 186 14.05 -37.85 -7.53
CA PRO A 186 13.16 -37.69 -6.38
C PRO A 186 13.19 -38.89 -5.44
N ASN A 187 12.76 -38.65 -4.20
CA ASN A 187 12.04 -39.61 -3.38
C ASN A 187 11.11 -38.87 -2.41
#